data_AF-A0AAD1CDJ0-F1
#
_entry.id   AF-A0AAD1CDJ0-F1
#
_cell.length_a   1.000
_cell.length_b   1.000
_cell.length_c   1.000
_cell.angle_alpha   90.00
_cell.angle_beta   90.00
_cell.angle_gamma   90.00
#
_symmetry.space_group_name_H-M   'P 1'
#
loop_
_entity.id
_entity.type
_entity.pdbx_description
1 polymer ?
#
loop_
_entity_poly.entity_id
_entity_poly.type
_entity_poly.pdbx_seq_one_letter_code
_entity_poly.pdbx_strand_id
1 'polypeptide(L)'
;MLACGTSKVGSKHYECENPYCEHRKVIYNSCKSKACSSCGVMLTEKWIAKQLSILPKCEYQHMTLTMPDKLWPIFRLNPWLINLLYRCAVSAFLSFAKKRGIEIGLFCVVHTFGRQLNWNVHFHLSVTRGGVNLKTKRWGNIYFNAAMVEQQVVSFW
;
A
#
# COMPACT_ATOMS: atom_id res chain seq x y z
N MET A 1 -19.60 -9.85 6.45
CA MET A 1 -19.34 -8.44 6.78
C MET A 1 -20.41 -7.87 7.69
N LEU A 2 -21.67 -7.87 7.27
CA LEU A 2 -22.82 -7.33 8.04
C LEU A 2 -23.06 -8.03 9.39
N ALA A 3 -22.59 -9.28 9.54
CA ALA A 3 -22.71 -10.04 10.78
C ALA A 3 -21.52 -9.85 11.76
N CYS A 4 -20.56 -8.97 11.47
CA CYS A 4 -19.41 -8.76 12.34
C CYS A 4 -19.85 -8.25 13.72
N GLY A 5 -19.34 -8.84 14.81
CA GLY A 5 -19.70 -8.43 16.17
C GLY A 5 -21.11 -8.87 16.59
N THR A 6 -21.70 -9.85 15.90
CA THR A 6 -22.99 -10.45 16.26
C THR A 6 -22.82 -11.91 16.66
N SER A 7 -23.84 -12.52 17.25
CA SER A 7 -23.86 -13.95 17.60
C SER A 7 -23.58 -14.88 16.41
N LYS A 8 -23.89 -14.46 15.18
CA LYS A 8 -23.70 -15.25 13.96
C LYS A 8 -22.24 -15.60 13.65
N VAL A 9 -21.27 -14.92 14.25
CA VAL A 9 -19.82 -15.19 14.07
C VAL A 9 -19.18 -15.81 15.32
N GLY A 10 -20.01 -16.30 16.25
CA GLY A 10 -19.58 -16.89 17.52
C GLY A 10 -19.25 -15.86 18.59
N SER A 11 -19.11 -16.33 19.82
CA SER A 11 -18.86 -15.50 21.01
C SER A 11 -17.86 -16.15 21.96
N LYS A 12 -17.28 -15.31 22.81
CA LYS A 12 -16.59 -15.71 24.03
C LYS A 12 -17.43 -15.27 25.22
N HIS A 13 -17.52 -16.16 26.21
CA HIS A 13 -18.30 -15.96 27.42
C HIS A 13 -17.32 -15.81 28.57
N TYR A 14 -17.48 -14.74 29.35
CA TYR A 14 -16.67 -14.45 30.52
C TYR A 14 -17.58 -14.39 31.73
N GLU A 15 -17.24 -15.18 32.73
CA GLU A 15 -17.98 -15.30 33.99
C GLU A 15 -16.97 -15.17 35.13
N CYS A 16 -17.44 -14.69 36.28
CA CYS A 16 -16.62 -14.60 37.47
C CYS A 16 -16.42 -16.00 38.07
N GLU A 17 -15.23 -16.28 38.61
CA GLU A 17 -14.97 -17.55 39.31
C GLU A 17 -15.74 -17.67 40.63
N ASN A 18 -16.23 -16.55 41.18
CA ASN A 18 -17.07 -16.56 42.36
C ASN A 18 -18.48 -17.11 42.02
N PRO A 19 -18.91 -18.24 42.61
CA PRO A 19 -20.19 -18.87 42.31
C PRO A 19 -21.41 -18.04 42.75
N TYR A 20 -21.22 -16.99 43.56
CA TYR A 20 -22.28 -16.07 43.98
C TYR A 20 -22.35 -14.79 43.12
N CYS A 21 -21.49 -14.66 42.10
CA CYS A 21 -21.46 -13.50 41.22
C CYS A 21 -22.19 -13.79 39.91
N GLU A 22 -23.34 -13.16 39.68
CA GLU A 22 -24.15 -13.35 38.46
C GLU A 22 -23.65 -12.55 37.24
N HIS A 23 -22.53 -11.83 37.38
CA HIS A 23 -22.02 -10.99 36.30
C HIS A 23 -21.44 -11.85 35.17
N ARG A 24 -22.09 -11.80 34.00
CA ARG A 24 -21.64 -12.44 32.77
C ARG A 24 -21.43 -11.41 31.66
N LYS A 25 -20.36 -11.60 30.87
CA LYS A 25 -20.07 -10.78 29.70
C LYS A 25 -19.90 -11.65 28.47
N VAL A 26 -20.71 -11.39 27.45
CA VAL A 26 -20.62 -12.05 26.14
C VAL A 26 -19.96 -11.10 25.16
N ILE A 27 -18.86 -11.53 24.53
CA ILE A 27 -18.15 -10.77 23.52
C ILE A 27 -18.25 -11.52 22.20
N TYR A 28 -18.92 -10.93 21.21
CA TYR A 28 -19.02 -11.51 19.88
C TYR A 28 -17.72 -11.33 19.09
N ASN A 29 -17.38 -12.36 18.32
CA ASN A 29 -16.15 -12.35 17.53
C ASN A 29 -16.25 -11.35 16.36
N SER A 30 -15.09 -10.87 15.93
CA SER A 30 -14.97 -10.05 14.73
C SER A 30 -14.88 -10.94 13.49
N CYS A 31 -15.42 -10.51 12.34
CA CYS A 31 -15.43 -11.31 11.11
C CYS A 31 -14.06 -11.43 10.39
N LYS A 32 -13.04 -10.66 10.83
CA LYS A 32 -11.67 -10.62 10.27
C LYS A 32 -11.57 -10.32 8.76
N SER A 33 -12.66 -9.89 8.13
CA SER A 33 -12.67 -9.51 6.72
C SER A 33 -12.07 -8.12 6.52
N LYS A 34 -11.20 -7.95 5.52
CA LYS A 34 -10.66 -6.65 5.11
C LYS A 34 -11.73 -5.68 4.63
N ALA A 35 -12.84 -6.20 4.09
CA ALA A 35 -13.91 -5.37 3.55
C ALA A 35 -14.86 -4.86 4.65
N CYS A 36 -14.79 -5.41 5.88
CA CYS A 36 -15.53 -4.88 7.02
C CYS A 36 -14.90 -3.58 7.50
N SER A 37 -15.69 -2.52 7.69
CA SER A 37 -15.18 -1.22 8.15
C SER A 37 -14.40 -1.32 9.48
N SER A 38 -14.93 -2.02 10.48
CA SER A 38 -14.25 -2.19 11.77
C SER A 38 -13.00 -3.09 11.67
N CYS A 39 -13.11 -4.28 11.08
CA CYS A 39 -11.98 -5.21 10.99
C CYS A 39 -10.89 -4.71 10.03
N GLY A 40 -11.31 -4.17 8.89
CA GLY A 40 -10.45 -3.63 7.84
C GLY A 40 -9.62 -2.46 8.37
N VAL A 41 -10.23 -1.49 9.05
CA VAL A 41 -9.49 -0.38 9.69
C VAL A 41 -8.46 -0.91 10.67
N MET A 42 -8.83 -1.81 11.59
CA MET A 42 -7.87 -2.39 12.54
C MET A 42 -6.72 -3.15 11.87
N LEU A 43 -6.99 -3.87 10.78
CA LEU A 43 -5.95 -4.56 10.00
C LEU A 43 -5.03 -3.55 9.28
N THR A 44 -5.59 -2.48 8.73
CA THR A 44 -4.85 -1.39 8.10
C THR A 44 -3.95 -0.69 9.12
N GLU A 45 -4.46 -0.33 10.30
CA GLU A 45 -3.66 0.29 11.36
C GLU A 45 -2.48 -0.58 11.80
N LYS A 46 -2.72 -1.89 12.01
CA LYS A 46 -1.64 -2.84 12.32
C LYS A 46 -0.59 -2.92 11.21
N TRP A 47 -1.03 -2.88 9.95
CA TRP A 47 -0.13 -2.88 8.82
C TRP A 47 0.68 -1.58 8.74
N ILE A 48 0.05 -0.42 8.93
CA ILE A 48 0.71 0.89 8.99
C ILE A 48 1.77 0.91 10.07
N ALA A 49 1.43 0.50 11.30
CA ALA A 49 2.37 0.45 12.42
C ALA A 49 3.59 -0.43 12.10
N LYS A 50 3.38 -1.59 11.47
CA LYS A 50 4.47 -2.46 11.01
C LYS A 50 5.33 -1.82 9.92
N GLN A 51 4.72 -1.08 8.98
CA GLN A 51 5.51 -0.38 7.95
C GLN A 51 6.33 0.74 8.57
N LEU A 52 5.73 1.56 9.44
CA LEU A 52 6.41 2.67 10.13
C LEU A 52 7.57 2.21 11.01
N SER A 53 7.53 0.98 11.55
CA SER A 53 8.66 0.42 12.31
C SER A 53 9.84 -0.04 11.44
N ILE A 54 9.62 -0.25 10.14
CA ILE A 54 10.64 -0.73 9.18
C ILE A 54 11.17 0.41 8.33
N LEU A 55 10.29 1.34 7.94
CA LEU A 55 10.61 2.42 7.03
C LEU A 55 11.53 3.46 7.68
N PRO A 56 12.54 3.98 6.94
CA PRO A 56 13.44 4.99 7.48
C PRO A 56 12.69 6.29 7.77
N LYS A 57 13.04 6.93 8.88
CA LYS A 57 12.54 8.27 9.24
C LYS A 57 13.18 9.30 8.30
N CYS A 58 12.47 9.64 7.23
CA CYS A 58 12.91 10.62 6.23
C CYS A 58 11.70 11.26 5.54
N GLU A 59 11.96 12.24 4.69
CA GLU A 59 10.93 12.79 3.80
C GLU A 59 10.63 11.83 2.66
N TYR A 60 9.36 11.77 2.26
CA TYR A 60 8.90 10.96 1.15
C TYR A 60 8.31 11.86 0.07
N GLN A 61 8.41 11.42 -1.18
CA GLN A 61 7.78 12.05 -2.34
C GLN A 61 6.69 11.13 -2.86
N HIS A 62 5.44 11.60 -2.78
CA HIS A 62 4.30 10.93 -3.36
C HIS A 62 4.16 11.31 -4.84
N MET A 63 4.02 10.31 -5.70
CA MET A 63 3.86 10.47 -7.15
C MET A 63 2.73 9.59 -7.64
N THR A 64 2.02 10.05 -8.67
CA THR A 64 0.97 9.26 -9.32
C THR A 64 1.31 9.07 -10.79
N LEU A 65 1.43 7.83 -11.23
CA LEU A 65 1.57 7.49 -12.64
C LEU A 65 0.21 7.01 -13.16
N THR A 66 -0.33 7.69 -14.15
CA THR A 66 -1.64 7.36 -14.72
C THR A 66 -1.46 6.74 -16.09
N MET A 67 -2.12 5.61 -16.32
CA MET A 67 -2.14 4.94 -17.61
C MET A 67 -2.92 5.78 -18.64
N PRO A 68 -2.38 6.01 -19.86
CA PRO A 68 -3.14 6.57 -20.95
C PRO A 68 -4.43 5.78 -21.24
N ASP A 69 -5.52 6.49 -21.45
CA ASP A 69 -6.86 5.94 -21.72
C ASP A 69 -6.89 4.97 -22.90
N LYS A 70 -6.10 5.26 -23.95
CA LYS A 70 -5.95 4.39 -25.13
C LYS A 70 -5.48 2.98 -24.80
N LEU A 71 -4.75 2.80 -23.70
CA LEU A 71 -4.23 1.49 -23.27
C LEU A 71 -5.16 0.78 -22.28
N TRP A 72 -6.21 1.46 -21.78
CA TRP A 72 -7.15 0.87 -20.82
C TRP A 72 -7.78 -0.44 -21.30
N PRO A 73 -8.24 -0.59 -22.56
CA PRO A 73 -8.83 -1.85 -23.02
C PRO A 73 -7.89 -3.05 -22.90
N ILE A 74 -6.58 -2.84 -23.14
CA ILE A 74 -5.56 -3.90 -23.07
C ILE A 74 -5.47 -4.44 -21.64
N PHE A 75 -5.32 -3.57 -20.64
CA PHE A 75 -5.21 -3.99 -19.24
C PHE A 75 -6.52 -4.49 -18.65
N ARG A 76 -7.66 -4.01 -19.17
CA ARG A 76 -8.98 -4.49 -18.75
C ARG A 76 -9.22 -5.93 -19.21
N LEU A 77 -8.84 -6.25 -20.45
CA LEU A 77 -8.94 -7.60 -21.00
C LEU A 77 -7.84 -8.53 -20.48
N ASN A 78 -6.71 -7.97 -20.05
CA ASN A 78 -5.55 -8.72 -19.58
C ASN A 78 -5.07 -8.24 -18.19
N PRO A 79 -5.84 -8.45 -17.10
CA PRO A 79 -5.50 -7.88 -15.78
C PRO A 79 -4.16 -8.34 -15.20
N TRP A 80 -3.63 -9.49 -15.62
CA TRP A 80 -2.32 -9.97 -15.18
C TRP A 80 -1.18 -9.04 -15.63
N LEU A 81 -1.35 -8.30 -16.73
CA LEU A 81 -0.35 -7.33 -17.21
C LEU A 81 -0.16 -6.16 -16.24
N ILE A 82 -1.16 -5.86 -15.40
CA ILE A 82 -1.06 -4.83 -14.37
C ILE A 82 0.05 -5.18 -13.35
N ASN A 83 0.25 -6.47 -13.07
CA ASN A 83 1.34 -6.93 -12.19
C ASN A 83 2.72 -6.72 -12.82
N LEU A 84 2.83 -6.88 -14.14
CA LEU A 84 4.08 -6.60 -14.85
C LEU A 84 4.37 -5.10 -14.82
N LEU A 85 3.33 -4.30 -15.05
CA LEU A 85 3.45 -2.87 -15.12
C LEU A 85 3.92 -2.22 -13.81
N TYR A 86 3.40 -2.66 -12.67
CA TYR A 86 3.88 -2.17 -11.38
C TYR A 86 5.39 -2.45 -11.22
N ARG A 87 5.85 -3.65 -11.62
CA ARG A 87 7.28 -4.03 -11.54
C ARG A 87 8.14 -3.15 -12.44
N CYS A 88 7.68 -2.85 -13.65
CA CYS A 88 8.36 -1.93 -14.56
C CYS A 88 8.50 -0.54 -13.93
N ALA A 89 7.42 0.02 -13.38
CA ALA A 89 7.46 1.30 -12.70
C ALA A 89 8.46 1.30 -11.54
N VAL A 90 8.40 0.32 -10.63
CA VAL A 90 9.37 0.21 -9.52
C VAL A 90 10.81 0.09 -10.03
N SER A 91 11.05 -0.76 -11.03
CA SER A 91 12.38 -0.97 -11.60
C SER A 91 12.97 0.30 -12.21
N ALA A 92 12.14 1.14 -12.85
CA ALA A 92 12.56 2.43 -13.41
C ALA A 92 13.13 3.36 -12.34
N PHE A 93 12.40 3.56 -11.24
CA PHE A 93 12.84 4.42 -10.12
C PHE A 93 14.08 3.88 -9.42
N LEU A 94 14.12 2.58 -9.14
CA LEU A 94 15.29 1.94 -8.51
C LEU A 94 16.53 2.05 -9.40
N SER A 95 16.40 1.77 -10.70
CA SER A 95 17.49 1.87 -11.66
C SER A 95 17.99 3.31 -11.79
N PHE A 96 17.07 4.28 -11.81
CA PHE A 96 17.39 5.69 -11.86
C PHE A 96 18.20 6.15 -10.62
N ALA A 97 17.78 5.73 -9.42
CA ALA A 97 18.47 6.07 -8.18
C ALA A 97 19.85 5.39 -8.11
N LYS A 98 19.91 4.11 -8.52
CA LYS A 98 21.16 3.35 -8.58
C LYS A 98 22.19 3.99 -9.51
N LYS A 99 21.78 4.55 -10.67
CA LYS A 99 22.67 5.31 -11.56
C LYS A 99 23.27 6.55 -10.90
N ARG A 100 22.61 7.10 -9.87
CA ARG A 100 23.13 8.20 -9.02
C ARG A 100 23.89 7.71 -7.78
N GLY A 101 24.07 6.40 -7.66
CA GLY A 101 24.75 5.78 -6.53
C GLY A 101 23.96 5.84 -5.23
N ILE A 102 22.62 5.98 -5.28
CA ILE A 102 21.75 6.06 -4.11
C ILE A 102 20.78 4.88 -4.11
N GLU A 103 20.70 4.16 -2.99
CA GLU A 103 19.72 3.12 -2.74
C GLU A 103 18.53 3.71 -1.97
N ILE A 104 17.38 3.79 -2.64
CA ILE A 104 16.14 4.41 -2.13
C ILE A 104 15.16 3.36 -1.58
N GLY A 105 14.28 3.80 -0.68
CA GLY A 105 13.06 3.07 -0.33
C GLY A 105 11.91 3.50 -1.23
N LEU A 106 11.07 2.54 -1.63
CA LEU A 106 9.92 2.80 -2.50
C LEU A 106 8.78 1.84 -2.17
N PHE A 107 7.57 2.38 -2.02
CA PHE A 107 6.34 1.59 -2.03
C PHE A 107 5.44 2.02 -3.18
N CYS A 108 4.79 1.05 -3.81
CA CYS A 108 3.92 1.25 -4.96
C CYS A 108 2.57 0.58 -4.70
N VAL A 109 1.48 1.31 -4.88
CA VAL A 109 0.10 0.83 -4.77
C VAL A 109 -0.58 1.00 -6.11
N VAL A 110 -1.23 -0.06 -6.58
CA VAL A 110 -1.97 -0.04 -7.84
C VAL A 110 -3.45 0.19 -7.57
N HIS A 111 -4.04 1.11 -8.32
CA HIS A 111 -5.47 1.35 -8.37
C HIS A 111 -5.98 1.10 -9.79
N THR A 112 -7.06 0.33 -9.92
CA THR A 112 -7.69 0.02 -11.21
C THR A 112 -8.82 0.96 -11.59
N PHE A 113 -9.43 1.61 -10.59
CA PHE A 113 -10.56 2.50 -10.76
C PHE A 113 -10.27 3.89 -10.20
N GLY A 114 -10.77 4.90 -10.88
CA GLY A 114 -10.79 6.27 -10.39
C GLY A 114 -11.89 6.51 -9.36
N ARG A 115 -11.94 7.72 -8.80
CA ARG A 115 -12.97 8.14 -7.83
C ARG A 115 -14.40 7.98 -8.37
N GLN A 116 -14.60 8.13 -9.67
CA GLN A 116 -15.90 7.98 -10.33
C GLN A 116 -16.22 6.53 -10.71
N LEU A 117 -15.42 5.56 -10.23
CA LEU A 117 -15.52 4.13 -10.59
C LEU A 117 -15.36 3.86 -12.10
N ASN A 118 -14.80 4.82 -12.84
CA ASN A 118 -14.33 4.61 -14.20
C ASN A 118 -13.03 3.80 -14.17
N TRP A 119 -12.84 2.95 -15.18
CA TRP A 119 -11.58 2.25 -15.35
C TRP A 119 -10.47 3.30 -15.54
N ASN A 120 -9.52 3.34 -14.63
CA ASN A 120 -8.43 4.31 -14.62
C ASN A 120 -7.27 3.70 -13.85
N VAL A 121 -6.43 2.96 -14.57
CA VAL A 121 -5.29 2.29 -13.95
C VAL A 121 -4.24 3.33 -13.61
N HIS A 122 -3.93 3.47 -12.33
CA HIS A 122 -2.89 4.37 -11.86
C HIS A 122 -2.10 3.78 -10.70
N PHE A 123 -0.87 4.26 -10.55
CA PHE A 123 0.07 3.82 -9.53
C PHE A 123 0.34 4.98 -8.60
N HIS A 124 0.12 4.78 -7.31
CA HIS A 124 0.65 5.67 -6.29
C HIS A 124 1.99 5.15 -5.83
N LEU A 125 3.04 5.94 -6.04
CA LEU A 125 4.37 5.67 -5.55
C LEU A 125 4.68 6.62 -4.42
N SER A 126 5.31 6.11 -3.37
CA SER A 126 5.95 6.94 -2.37
C SER A 126 7.39 6.51 -2.26
N VAL A 127 8.27 7.46 -2.54
CA VAL A 127 9.70 7.24 -2.67
C VAL A 127 10.41 8.07 -1.63
N THR A 128 11.42 7.51 -0.96
CA THR A 128 12.24 8.28 -0.03
C THR A 128 12.95 9.41 -0.79
N ARG A 129 12.94 10.64 -0.26
CA ARG A 129 13.69 11.80 -0.80
C ARG A 129 15.20 11.73 -0.53
N GLY A 130 15.69 10.52 -0.28
CA GLY A 130 17.07 10.20 -0.02
C GLY A 130 17.23 8.71 0.15
N GLY A 131 18.46 8.27 0.37
CA GLY A 131 18.77 6.86 0.50
C GLY A 131 20.22 6.64 0.89
N VAL A 132 20.63 5.38 0.98
CA VAL A 132 22.01 5.04 1.31
C VAL A 132 22.88 5.23 0.08
N ASN A 133 23.90 6.08 0.17
CA ASN A 133 24.90 6.19 -0.88
C ASN A 133 25.75 4.91 -0.93
N LEU A 134 25.83 4.30 -2.11
CA LEU A 134 26.46 3.00 -2.29
C LEU A 134 27.96 3.00 -1.98
N LYS A 135 28.64 4.15 -2.17
CA LYS A 135 30.08 4.32 -1.92
C LYS A 135 30.37 4.72 -0.48
N THR A 136 29.71 5.78 0.00
CA THR A 136 30.03 6.37 1.32
C THR A 136 29.28 5.71 2.47
N LYS A 137 28.25 4.90 2.18
CA LYS A 137 27.31 4.33 3.17
C LYS A 137 26.60 5.38 4.04
N ARG A 138 26.63 6.65 3.64
CA ARG A 138 25.93 7.77 4.28
C ARG A 138 24.65 8.08 3.54
N TRP A 139 23.73 8.77 4.22
CA TRP A 139 22.50 9.25 3.58
C TRP A 139 22.83 10.27 2.48
N GLY A 140 22.26 10.08 1.30
CA GLY A 140 22.33 11.00 0.17
C GLY A 140 20.93 11.39 -0.29
N ASN A 141 20.72 12.67 -0.58
CA ASN A 141 19.42 13.18 -1.01
C ASN A 141 19.17 12.90 -2.49
N ILE A 142 17.90 12.67 -2.84
CA ILE A 142 17.45 12.49 -4.22
C ILE A 142 16.08 13.13 -4.39
N TYR A 143 15.82 13.66 -5.58
CA TYR A 143 14.54 14.27 -5.92
C TYR A 143 14.13 13.86 -7.32
N PHE A 144 12.84 13.57 -7.50
CA PHE A 144 12.25 13.21 -8.79
C PHE A 144 11.37 14.37 -9.24
N ASN A 145 11.82 15.14 -10.23
CA ASN A 145 10.97 16.17 -10.84
C ASN A 145 10.11 15.57 -11.97
N ALA A 146 9.03 16.27 -12.34
CA ALA A 146 8.06 15.77 -13.33
C ALA A 146 8.71 15.40 -14.67
N ALA A 147 9.55 16.27 -15.22
CA ALA A 147 10.24 16.01 -16.50
C ALA A 147 11.13 14.76 -16.46
N MET A 148 11.80 14.51 -15.33
CA MET A 148 12.63 13.32 -15.14
C MET A 148 11.79 12.05 -15.02
N VAL A 149 10.64 12.14 -14.34
CA VAL A 149 9.68 11.03 -14.22
C VAL A 149 9.07 10.72 -15.58
N GLU A 150 8.65 11.73 -16.33
CA GLU A 150 8.11 11.59 -17.68
C GLU A 150 9.13 10.93 -18.61
N GLN A 151 10.39 11.37 -18.63
CA GLN A 151 11.43 10.72 -19.43
C GLN A 151 11.64 9.25 -19.08
N GLN A 152 11.61 8.90 -17.79
CA GLN A 152 11.71 7.50 -17.37
C GLN A 152 10.47 6.73 -17.81
N VAL A 153 9.27 7.24 -17.53
CA VAL A 153 8.03 6.53 -17.82
C VAL A 153 7.80 6.38 -19.33
N VAL A 154 8.01 7.42 -20.12
CA VAL A 154 7.89 7.40 -21.59
C VAL A 154 8.93 6.47 -22.23
N SER A 155 10.13 6.34 -21.66
CA SER A 155 11.13 5.38 -22.18
C SER A 155 10.76 3.90 -22.00
N PHE A 156 9.71 3.59 -21.22
CA PHE A 156 9.19 2.23 -21.03
C PHE A 156 7.91 1.93 -21.84
N TRP A 157 7.36 2.91 -22.57
CA TRP A 157 6.13 2.78 -23.35
C TRP A 157 6.35 2.85 -24.85
#